data_AF-A0A9D6VM46-F1
#
_entry.id   AF-A0A9D6VM46-F1
#
_cell.length_a   1.000
_cell.length_b   1.000
_cell.length_c   1.000
_cell.angle_alpha   90.00
_cell.angle_beta   90.00
_cell.angle_gamma   90.00
#
_symmetry.space_group_name_H-M   'P 1'
#
loop_
_entity.id
_entity.type
_entity.pdbx_description
1 polymer ?
#
loop_
_entity_poly.entity_id
_entity_poly.type
_entity_poly.pdbx_seq_one_letter_code
_entity_poly.pdbx_strand_id
1 'polypeptide(L)'
;MNKTLQDPFLNALRKEKMPVSIYLVNGIKLQGQIDSFDQFVILLKNTVSQMVYKHAISTIVPSRNVKISESSASDEVEPESNLGNA
;
A
#
# COMPACT_ATOMS: atom_id res chain seq x y z
N MET A 1 -14.78 -4.73 3.03
CA MET A 1 -13.80 -3.62 2.99
C MET A 1 -13.32 -3.51 1.55
N ASN A 2 -13.47 -2.35 0.91
CA ASN A 2 -13.33 -2.19 -0.53
C ASN A 2 -11.85 -2.18 -0.97
N LYS A 3 -11.32 -3.34 -1.40
CA LYS A 3 -9.91 -3.49 -1.84
C LYS A 3 -9.58 -2.70 -3.11
N THR A 4 -10.58 -2.33 -3.91
CA THR A 4 -10.39 -1.70 -5.22
C THR A 4 -9.71 -0.32 -5.17
N LEU A 5 -9.80 0.40 -4.03
CA LEU A 5 -9.10 1.68 -3.83
C LEU A 5 -7.94 1.57 -2.86
N GLN A 6 -8.10 0.78 -1.78
CA GLN A 6 -7.11 0.72 -0.71
C GLN A 6 -5.77 0.15 -1.18
N ASP A 7 -5.79 -1.02 -1.84
CA ASP A 7 -4.56 -1.71 -2.21
C ASP A 7 -3.77 -0.94 -3.28
N PRO A 8 -4.40 -0.38 -4.34
CA PRO A 8 -3.71 0.50 -5.27
C PRO A 8 -3.10 1.74 -4.61
N PHE A 9 -3.84 2.39 -3.70
CA PHE A 9 -3.36 3.57 -2.99
C PHE A 9 -2.13 3.26 -2.12
N LEU A 10 -2.21 2.23 -1.26
CA LEU A 10 -1.10 1.84 -0.38
C LEU A 10 0.10 1.32 -1.19
N ASN A 11 -0.14 0.62 -2.31
CA ASN A 11 0.94 0.18 -3.20
C ASN A 11 1.63 1.35 -3.90
N ALA A 12 0.91 2.37 -4.35
CA ALA A 12 1.52 3.56 -4.95
C ALA A 12 2.45 4.26 -3.94
N LEU A 13 1.97 4.46 -2.71
CA LEU A 13 2.77 5.04 -1.61
C LEU A 13 4.03 4.23 -1.31
N ARG A 14 3.91 2.90 -1.25
CA ARG A 14 5.01 1.97 -1.00
C ARG A 14 6.04 1.99 -2.13
N LYS A 15 5.60 1.81 -3.38
CA LYS A 15 6.49 1.74 -4.56
C LYS A 15 7.28 3.04 -4.73
N GLU A 16 6.64 4.19 -4.54
CA GLU A 16 7.29 5.51 -4.66
C GLU A 16 8.10 5.92 -3.42
N LYS A 17 8.13 5.08 -2.37
CA LYS A 17 8.72 5.41 -1.06
C LYS A 17 8.25 6.78 -0.58
N MET A 18 6.97 7.08 -0.76
CA MET A 18 6.42 8.40 -0.51
C MET A 18 6.35 8.65 0.99
N PRO A 19 6.87 9.78 1.49
CA PRO A 19 6.64 10.17 2.88
C PRO A 19 5.15 10.39 3.14
N VAL A 20 4.66 9.83 4.24
CA VAL A 20 3.26 9.91 4.68
C VAL A 20 3.15 10.36 6.13
N SER A 21 2.04 11.00 6.47
CA SER A 21 1.57 11.18 7.84
C SER A 21 0.37 10.27 8.07
N ILE A 22 0.46 9.37 9.04
CA ILE A 22 -0.64 8.52 9.48
C ILE A 22 -1.20 9.10 10.77
N TYR A 23 -2.47 9.48 10.74
CA TYR A 23 -3.21 9.94 11.92
C TYR A 23 -3.96 8.76 12.52
N LEU A 24 -3.81 8.57 13.82
CA LEU A 24 -4.53 7.56 14.57
C LEU A 24 -5.86 8.12 15.08
N VAL A 25 -6.80 7.24 15.40
CA VAL A 25 -8.12 7.60 15.95
C VAL A 25 -8.05 8.36 17.27
N ASN A 26 -6.96 8.19 18.03
CA ASN A 26 -6.70 8.92 19.27
C ASN A 26 -5.98 10.27 19.05
N GLY A 27 -5.76 10.68 17.80
CA GLY A 27 -5.12 11.95 17.44
C GLY A 27 -3.59 11.91 17.33
N ILE A 28 -2.93 10.80 17.67
CA ILE A 28 -1.48 10.66 17.48
C ILE A 28 -1.14 10.68 15.99
N LYS A 29 -0.07 11.41 15.64
CA LYS A 29 0.49 11.47 14.29
C LYS A 29 1.78 10.66 14.21
N LEU A 30 1.81 9.68 13.31
CA LEU A 30 3.00 8.93 12.93
C LEU A 30 3.50 9.44 11.57
N GLN A 31 4.81 9.45 11.37
CA GLN A 31 5.44 9.86 10.11
C GLN A 31 6.46 8.84 9.66
N GLY A 32 6.52 8.60 8.36
CA GLY A 32 7.44 7.65 7.75
C GLY A 32 7.07 7.33 6.31
N GLN A 33 7.54 6.19 5.83
CA GLN A 33 7.20 5.62 4.53
C GLN A 33 6.55 4.26 4.73
N ILE A 34 5.62 3.88 3.85
CA ILE A 34 5.03 2.54 3.88
C ILE A 34 6.06 1.55 3.32
N ASP A 35 6.49 0.61 4.15
CA ASP A 35 7.45 -0.45 3.78
C ASP A 35 6.71 -1.66 3.21
N SER A 36 5.65 -2.10 3.92
CA SER A 36 4.74 -3.18 3.50
C SER A 36 3.35 -3.01 4.14
N PHE A 37 2.38 -3.80 3.68
CA PHE A 37 1.04 -3.86 4.28
C PHE A 37 0.37 -5.19 3.95
N ASP A 38 -0.58 -5.58 4.77
CA ASP A 38 -1.49 -6.70 4.50
C ASP A 38 -2.95 -6.27 4.69
N GLN A 39 -3.86 -7.21 4.92
CA GLN A 39 -5.27 -6.92 5.17
C GLN A 39 -5.51 -6.02 6.39
N PHE A 40 -4.74 -6.17 7.47
CA PHE A 40 -5.03 -5.58 8.79
C PHE A 40 -3.97 -4.60 9.30
N VAL A 41 -2.74 -4.67 8.80
CA VAL A 41 -1.62 -3.86 9.29
C VAL A 41 -0.87 -3.15 8.16
N ILE A 42 -0.18 -2.08 8.54
CA ILE A 42 0.80 -1.35 7.71
C ILE A 42 2.12 -1.34 8.48
N LEU A 43 3.21 -1.68 7.81
CA LEU A 43 4.56 -1.48 8.32
C LEU A 43 5.04 -0.08 7.90
N LEU A 44 5.17 0.82 8.87
CA LEU A 44 5.63 2.19 8.67
C LEU A 44 7.11 2.28 9.05
N LYS A 45 7.94 2.77 8.13
CA LYS A 45 9.37 2.93 8.35
C LYS A 45 9.75 4.39 8.54
N ASN A 46 10.45 4.68 9.63
CA ASN A 46 11.19 5.92 9.86
C ASN A 46 12.65 5.55 10.20
N THR A 47 13.16 5.92 11.38
CA THR A 47 14.40 5.37 11.95
C THR A 47 14.29 3.86 12.20
N VAL A 48 13.09 3.37 12.55
CA VAL A 48 12.79 1.94 12.74
C VAL A 48 11.53 1.56 11.95
N SER A 49 11.31 0.26 11.75
CA SER A 49 10.05 -0.26 11.21
C SER A 49 9.08 -0.54 12.35
N GLN A 50 7.90 0.06 12.32
CA GLN A 50 6.83 -0.15 13.31
C GLN A 50 5.56 -0.64 12.62
N MET A 51 4.87 -1.58 13.27
CA MET A 51 3.59 -2.10 12.78
C MET A 51 2.44 -1.23 13.29
N VAL A 52 1.55 -0.81 12.39
CA VAL A 52 0.37 0.00 12.69
C VAL A 52 -0.88 -0.75 12.25
N TYR A 53 -1.78 -1.01 13.19
CA TYR A 53 -3.06 -1.67 12.89
C TYR A 53 -4.03 -0.69 12.23
N LYS A 54 -4.67 -1.11 11.12
CA LYS A 54 -5.58 -0.27 10.34
C LYS A 54 -6.80 0.20 11.14
N HIS A 55 -7.28 -0.58 12.12
CA HIS A 55 -8.40 -0.17 12.97
C HIS A 55 -8.08 1.05 13.85
N ALA A 56 -6.79 1.30 14.12
CA ALA A 56 -6.33 2.44 14.89
C ALA A 56 -6.06 3.67 14.01
N ILE A 57 -6.11 3.54 12.68
CA ILE A 57 -5.83 4.62 11.73
C ILE A 57 -7.13 5.35 11.40
N SER A 58 -7.13 6.68 11.52
CA SER A 58 -8.21 7.53 11.04
C SER A 58 -7.94 8.03 9.62
N THR A 59 -6.71 8.42 9.30
CA THR A 59 -6.37 9.01 7.98
C THR A 59 -4.90 8.79 7.61
N ILE A 60 -4.63 8.60 6.32
CA ILE A 60 -3.28 8.57 5.76
C ILE A 60 -3.15 9.74 4.78
N VAL A 61 -2.22 10.66 5.05
CA VAL A 61 -1.99 11.86 4.25
C VAL A 61 -0.61 11.76 3.57
N PRO A 62 -0.55 11.69 2.23
CA PRO A 62 0.71 11.69 1.51
C PRO A 62 1.34 13.08 1.48
N SER A 63 2.67 13.14 1.39
CA SER A 63 3.41 14.40 1.24
C SER A 63 3.15 15.14 -0.06
N ARG A 64 2.62 14.46 -1.08
CA ARG A 64 2.17 15.02 -2.36
C ARG A 64 1.02 14.20 -2.93
N ASN A 65 0.34 14.72 -3.95
CA ASN A 65 -0.74 13.98 -4.62
C ASN A 65 -0.24 12.65 -5.19
N VAL A 66 -1.03 11.60 -4.94
CA VAL A 66 -0.80 10.25 -5.45
C VAL A 66 -1.53 10.09 -6.77
N LYS A 67 -0.84 9.56 -7.77
CA LYS A 67 -1.49 9.12 -9.02
C LYS A 67 -1.88 7.67 -8.87
N ILE A 68 -3.17 7.41 -8.68
CA ILE A 68 -3.70 6.05 -8.64
C ILE A 68 -4.09 5.67 -10.07
N SER A 69 -3.28 4.86 -10.73
CA SER A 69 -3.68 4.25 -12.01
C SER A 69 -4.62 3.08 -11.69
N GLU A 70 -5.83 3.11 -12.23
CA GLU A 70 -6.84 2.03 -12.06
C GLU A 70 -6.45 0.70 -12.74
N SER A 71 -5.23 0.59 -13.27
CA SER A 71 -4.78 -0.46 -14.17
C SER A 71 -4.01 -1.61 -13.52
N SER A 72 -4.33 -2.01 -12.28
CA SER A 72 -3.71 -3.20 -11.65
C SER A 72 -4.61 -4.44 -11.71
N ALA A 73 -5.32 -4.63 -12.84
CA ALA A 73 -6.15 -5.82 -13.10
C ALA A 73 -5.53 -6.80 -14.11
N SER A 74 -4.28 -6.59 -14.54
CA SER A 74 -3.65 -7.42 -15.58
C SER A 74 -2.15 -7.49 -15.40
N ASP A 75 -1.67 -8.39 -14.53
CA ASP A 75 -0.28 -8.85 -14.53
C ASP A 75 -0.23 -10.28 -13.97
N GLU A 76 -1.02 -11.19 -14.53
CA GLU A 76 -0.79 -12.65 -14.44
C GLU A 76 -1.33 -13.32 -15.72
N VAL A 77 -0.51 -13.34 -16.79
CA VAL A 77 -0.57 -14.41 -17.79
C VAL A 77 0.88 -14.76 -18.12
N GLU A 78 1.43 -15.77 -17.43
CA GLU A 78 2.63 -16.44 -17.93
C GLU A 78 2.26 -17.14 -19.25
N PRO A 79 3.06 -17.00 -20.32
CA PRO A 79 2.82 -17.77 -21.52
C PRO A 79 3.24 -19.21 -21.25
N GLU A 80 2.27 -20.10 -21.02
CA GLU A 80 2.54 -21.53 -21.00
C GLU A 80 3.12 -21.95 -22.36
N SER A 81 4.36 -22.42 -22.31
CA SER A 81 5.06 -23.04 -23.42
C SER A 81 4.33 -24.30 -23.84
N ASN A 82 3.50 -24.24 -24.88
CA ASN A 82 2.93 -25.45 -25.46
C ASN A 82 3.95 -26.12 -26.39
N LEU A 83 4.84 -26.92 -25.81
CA LEU A 83 5.53 -27.98 -26.52
C LEU A 83 4.54 -29.14 -26.73
N GLY A 84 4.16 -29.40 -27.99
CA GLY A 84 3.80 -30.75 -28.43
C GLY A 84 2.49 -30.91 -29.20
N ASN A 85 2.66 -31.55 -30.37
CA ASN A 85 1.75 -32.50 -31.03
C ASN A 85 0.61 -31.96 -31.91
N ALA A 86 0.87 -31.84 -33.21
CA ALA A 86 0.42 -32.80 -34.24
C ALA A 86 1.00 -32.42 -35.61
#